data_AF-A0A132NS67-F1
#
_entry.id   AF-A0A132NS67-F1
#
_cell.length_a   1.000
_cell.length_b   1.000
_cell.length_c   1.000
_cell.angle_alpha   90.00
_cell.angle_beta   90.00
_cell.angle_gamma   90.00
#
_symmetry.space_group_name_H-M   'P 1'
#
loop_
_entity.id
_entity.type
_entity.pdbx_description
1 polymer ?
#
loop_
_entity_poly.entity_id
_entity_poly.type
_entity_poly.pdbx_seq_one_letter_code
_entity_poly.pdbx_strand_id
1 'polypeptide(L)'
;MTEATNSLDAKNSSNTRTSTGTRSKKVRHPSGYRSSVVISSGLSEAPSQSRPWLARMEYLYELSHLLPLHSQHYLKRMLGIAAMTTLRLDPSIKNTICKKCKCILIPHRTATLTVYGHAPRLQCSNCGTVRILAQIKKSKALNETCESSSKSEARDS
;
A
#
# COMPACT_ATOMS: atom_id res chain seq x y z
N MET A 1 -70.22 -5.17 2.41
CA MET A 1 -69.58 -6.10 3.37
C MET A 1 -68.82 -5.26 4.36
N THR A 2 -69.32 -5.27 5.59
CA THR A 2 -68.94 -4.47 6.76
C THR A 2 -67.75 -5.09 7.51
N GLU A 3 -67.16 -4.27 8.38
CA GLU A 3 -66.38 -4.66 9.58
C GLU A 3 -64.99 -5.29 9.32
N ALA A 4 -63.93 -5.08 10.11
CA ALA A 4 -63.83 -4.61 11.49
C ALA A 4 -62.48 -3.92 11.75
N THR A 5 -62.50 -3.05 12.75
CA THR A 5 -61.37 -2.56 13.55
C THR A 5 -60.57 -3.69 14.21
N ASN A 6 -59.27 -3.50 14.43
CA ASN A 6 -58.62 -3.92 15.67
C ASN A 6 -57.41 -3.06 16.00
N SER A 7 -57.60 -2.27 17.06
CA SER A 7 -56.56 -1.75 17.93
C SER A 7 -56.00 -2.89 18.78
N LEU A 8 -54.72 -2.84 19.17
CA LEU A 8 -54.26 -3.26 20.50
C LEU A 8 -52.79 -2.84 20.70
N ASP A 9 -52.62 -2.01 21.72
CA ASP A 9 -51.39 -1.57 22.37
C ASP A 9 -50.51 -2.72 22.88
N ALA A 10 -49.20 -2.47 23.00
CA ALA A 10 -48.49 -2.55 24.29
C ALA A 10 -46.95 -2.45 24.16
N LYS A 11 -46.38 -1.63 25.08
CA LYS A 11 -45.09 -1.78 25.79
C LYS A 11 -43.79 -1.34 25.09
N ASN A 12 -43.48 -0.07 25.33
CA ASN A 12 -42.36 0.40 26.17
C ASN A 12 -41.09 -0.49 26.20
N SER A 13 -40.01 0.01 25.59
CA SER A 13 -38.66 -0.12 26.15
C SER A 13 -37.73 0.93 25.52
N SER A 14 -37.57 2.00 26.28
CA SER A 14 -36.37 2.82 26.35
C SER A 14 -35.09 2.00 26.17
N ASN A 15 -34.31 2.33 25.15
CA ASN A 15 -32.89 1.95 25.10
C ASN A 15 -32.06 3.12 24.55
N THR A 16 -31.75 4.04 25.47
CA THR A 16 -30.63 4.97 25.36
C THR A 16 -29.34 4.18 25.23
N ARG A 17 -28.78 4.08 24.03
CA ARG A 17 -27.39 3.65 23.85
C ARG A 17 -26.52 4.85 23.58
N THR A 18 -26.04 5.43 24.67
CA THR A 18 -24.74 6.08 24.75
C THR A 18 -23.66 5.15 24.18
N SER A 19 -23.11 5.47 23.02
CA SER A 19 -21.82 4.92 22.58
C SER A 19 -20.76 6.00 22.73
N THR A 20 -20.13 5.94 23.90
CA THR A 20 -18.90 6.64 24.25
C THR A 20 -17.86 6.48 23.13
N GLY A 21 -17.37 7.61 22.61
CA GLY A 21 -16.24 7.64 21.70
C GLY A 21 -15.03 6.97 22.33
N THR A 22 -14.69 5.78 21.85
CA THR A 22 -13.39 5.17 22.14
C THR A 22 -12.35 5.90 21.31
N ARG A 23 -11.90 7.04 21.85
CA ARG A 23 -10.69 7.74 21.45
C ARG A 23 -9.57 6.70 21.47
N SER A 24 -9.26 6.12 20.31
CA SER A 24 -8.23 5.10 20.19
C SER A 24 -6.96 5.68 20.79
N LYS A 25 -6.52 5.11 21.92
CA LYS A 25 -5.29 5.51 22.60
C LYS A 25 -4.18 5.39 21.56
N LYS A 26 -3.67 6.54 21.13
CA LYS A 26 -2.52 6.64 20.23
C LYS A 26 -1.37 5.92 20.94
N VAL A 27 -1.08 4.70 20.51
CA VAL A 27 0.05 3.91 20.99
C VAL A 27 1.30 4.75 20.71
N ARG A 28 1.86 5.34 21.76
CA ARG A 28 3.13 6.06 21.67
C ARG A 28 4.22 4.99 21.65
N HIS A 29 4.78 4.76 20.46
CA HIS A 29 5.98 3.94 20.36
C HIS A 29 7.14 4.62 21.10
N PRO A 30 8.01 3.88 21.80
CA PRO A 30 9.18 4.43 22.46
C PRO A 30 10.09 5.14 21.44
N SER A 31 10.63 6.31 21.83
CA SER A 31 11.55 7.09 21.01
C SER A 31 12.85 6.31 20.81
N GLY A 32 12.96 5.64 19.67
CA GLY A 32 14.13 4.83 19.33
C GLY A 32 13.82 3.66 18.39
N TYR A 33 12.59 3.16 18.37
CA TYR A 33 12.22 2.09 17.43
C TYR A 33 11.73 2.67 16.10
N ARG A 34 12.65 3.26 15.35
CA ARG A 34 12.45 3.65 13.96
C ARG A 34 12.79 2.44 13.09
N SER A 35 11.93 1.41 13.08
CA SER A 35 12.11 0.29 12.14
C SER A 35 11.91 0.83 10.71
N SER A 36 13.04 1.20 10.11
CA SER A 36 13.18 1.76 8.77
C SER A 36 13.71 0.70 7.81
N VAL A 37 13.37 -0.58 8.00
CA VAL A 37 13.75 -1.60 7.02
C VAL A 37 12.82 -1.43 5.81
N VAL A 38 13.28 -0.53 4.95
CA VAL A 38 12.75 -0.17 3.65
C VAL A 38 13.02 -1.35 2.71
N ILE A 39 12.00 -1.83 2.01
CA ILE A 39 12.10 -2.92 1.00
C ILE A 39 12.85 -2.41 -0.27
N SER A 40 13.86 -1.56 -0.11
CA SER A 40 14.58 -0.91 -1.21
C SER A 40 16.08 -0.78 -0.94
N SER A 41 16.57 -1.29 0.20
CA SER A 41 17.99 -1.23 0.55
C SER A 41 18.43 -2.61 1.02
N GLY A 42 19.24 -3.26 0.18
CA GLY A 42 20.02 -4.49 0.41
C GLY A 42 19.52 -5.48 1.47
N LEU A 43 19.15 -6.69 1.03
CA LEU A 43 19.01 -7.88 1.91
C LEU A 43 20.22 -8.10 2.83
N SER A 44 21.39 -7.53 2.50
CA SER A 44 22.64 -7.53 3.29
C SER A 44 22.55 -6.77 4.61
N GLU A 45 21.77 -5.69 4.70
CA GLU A 45 21.75 -4.77 5.85
C GLU A 45 20.58 -5.02 6.81
N ALA A 46 19.65 -5.90 6.44
CA ALA A 46 18.48 -6.19 7.24
C ALA A 46 18.78 -7.12 8.44
N PRO A 47 18.10 -6.95 9.60
CA PRO A 47 18.21 -7.86 10.74
C PRO A 47 17.93 -9.31 10.32
N SER A 48 18.78 -10.25 10.77
CA SER A 48 18.75 -11.67 10.34
C SER A 48 17.37 -12.32 10.39
N GLN A 49 16.60 -12.03 11.44
CA GLN A 49 15.24 -12.55 11.65
C GLN A 49 14.22 -12.07 10.60
N SER A 50 14.43 -10.88 10.03
CA SER A 50 13.53 -10.26 9.05
C SER A 50 13.88 -10.62 7.59
N ARG A 51 15.11 -11.06 7.33
CA ARG A 51 15.63 -11.40 5.99
C ARG A 51 14.76 -12.38 5.18
N PRO A 52 14.31 -13.54 5.73
CA PRO A 52 13.50 -14.47 4.94
C PRO A 52 12.14 -13.87 4.56
N TRP A 53 11.57 -13.02 5.42
CA TRP A 53 10.30 -12.34 5.14
C TRP A 53 10.47 -11.26 4.08
N LEU A 54 11.56 -10.50 4.13
CA LEU A 54 11.89 -9.47 3.14
C LEU A 54 12.13 -10.08 1.77
N ALA A 55 12.95 -11.13 1.68
CA ALA A 55 13.20 -11.85 0.42
C ALA A 55 11.89 -12.40 -0.18
N ARG A 56 11.01 -12.95 0.67
CA ARG A 56 9.69 -13.41 0.23
C ARG A 56 8.79 -12.28 -0.25
N MET A 57 8.82 -11.12 0.42
CA MET A 57 8.04 -9.95 0.01
C MET A 57 8.55 -9.36 -1.30
N GLU A 58 9.87 -9.28 -1.49
CA GLU A 58 10.53 -8.85 -2.72
C GLU A 58 10.14 -9.74 -3.90
N TYR A 59 10.25 -11.06 -3.75
CA TYR A 59 9.83 -12.01 -4.77
C TYR A 59 8.35 -11.86 -5.16
N LEU A 60 7.45 -11.67 -4.19
CA LEU A 60 6.03 -11.44 -4.47
C LEU A 60 5.79 -10.10 -5.19
N TYR A 61 6.58 -9.08 -4.87
CA TYR A 61 6.50 -7.78 -5.52
C TYR A 61 6.98 -7.85 -6.97
N GLU A 62 8.09 -8.54 -7.23
CA GLU A 62 8.59 -8.80 -8.59
C GLU A 62 7.55 -9.55 -9.43
N LEU A 63 7.00 -10.66 -8.93
CA LEU A 63 5.93 -11.39 -9.60
C LEU A 63 4.72 -10.52 -9.94
N SER A 64 4.41 -9.54 -9.10
CA SER A 64 3.32 -8.60 -9.33
C SER A 64 3.56 -7.68 -10.54
N HIS A 65 4.82 -7.35 -10.84
CA HIS A 65 5.21 -6.58 -12.04
C HIS A 65 5.20 -7.45 -13.28
N LEU A 66 5.70 -8.68 -13.17
CA LEU A 66 5.74 -9.62 -14.29
C LEU A 66 4.33 -10.06 -14.72
N LEU A 67 3.41 -10.22 -13.76
CA LEU A 67 2.05 -10.69 -13.99
C LEU A 67 1.00 -9.69 -13.47
N PRO A 68 0.79 -8.53 -14.15
CA PRO A 68 -0.10 -7.48 -13.65
C PRO A 68 -1.55 -7.92 -13.46
N LEU A 69 -2.03 -8.85 -14.29
CA LEU A 69 -3.38 -9.42 -14.21
C LEU A 69 -3.63 -10.15 -12.88
N HIS A 70 -2.61 -10.83 -12.36
CA HIS A 70 -2.65 -11.58 -11.11
C HIS A 70 -2.02 -10.83 -9.93
N SER A 71 -1.61 -9.56 -10.13
CA SER A 71 -0.94 -8.74 -9.12
C SER A 71 -1.73 -8.65 -7.80
N GLN A 72 -3.06 -8.67 -7.85
CA GLN A 72 -3.90 -8.62 -6.66
C GLN A 72 -3.64 -9.79 -5.70
N HIS A 73 -3.38 -10.99 -6.23
CA HIS A 73 -3.13 -12.18 -5.42
C HIS A 73 -1.79 -12.06 -4.69
N TYR A 74 -0.73 -11.74 -5.43
CA TYR A 74 0.62 -11.60 -4.89
C TYR A 74 0.74 -10.44 -3.90
N LEU A 75 0.18 -9.27 -4.22
CA LEU A 75 0.21 -8.11 -3.35
C LEU A 75 -0.63 -8.29 -2.08
N LYS A 76 -1.78 -8.99 -2.14
CA LYS A 76 -2.53 -9.37 -0.93
C LYS A 76 -1.68 -10.24 0.00
N ARG A 77 -0.99 -11.24 -0.55
CA ARG A 77 -0.09 -12.12 0.23
C ARG A 77 1.10 -11.36 0.80
N MET A 78 1.72 -10.49 0.00
CA MET A 78 2.83 -9.63 0.44
C MET A 78 2.41 -8.70 1.59
N LEU A 79 1.25 -8.05 1.48
CA LEU A 79 0.71 -7.20 2.54
C LEU A 79 0.32 -7.99 3.80
N GLY A 80 -0.15 -9.22 3.64
CA GLY A 80 -0.41 -10.14 4.75
C GLY A 80 0.86 -10.48 5.51
N ILE A 81 1.96 -10.77 4.80
CA ILE A 81 3.29 -10.97 5.41
C ILE A 81 3.71 -9.72 6.16
N ALA A 82 3.63 -8.53 5.54
CA ALA A 82 3.99 -7.26 6.19
C ALA A 82 3.21 -7.02 7.49
N ALA A 83 1.91 -7.32 7.49
CA ALA A 83 1.08 -7.17 8.68
C ALA A 83 1.46 -8.16 9.79
N MET A 84 1.69 -9.42 9.43
CA MET A 84 2.09 -10.48 10.36
C MET A 84 3.46 -10.20 10.99
N THR A 85 4.41 -9.70 10.21
CA THR A 85 5.78 -9.42 10.66
C THR A 85 5.97 -7.99 11.16
N THR A 86 4.91 -7.18 11.18
CA THR A 86 4.92 -5.75 11.54
C THR A 86 5.90 -4.89 10.73
N LEU A 87 6.29 -5.36 9.53
CA LEU A 87 7.19 -4.65 8.64
C LEU A 87 6.46 -3.51 7.92
N ARG A 88 7.16 -2.38 7.76
CA ARG A 88 6.65 -1.21 7.06
C ARG A 88 7.13 -1.23 5.61
N LEU A 89 6.21 -0.98 4.67
CA LEU A 89 6.59 -0.80 3.27
C LEU A 89 7.11 0.62 3.05
N ASP A 90 8.14 0.73 2.22
CA ASP A 90 8.65 2.00 1.73
C ASP A 90 7.54 2.77 0.95
N PRO A 91 7.42 4.10 1.10
CA PRO A 91 6.54 4.91 0.25
C PRO A 91 6.64 4.62 -1.25
N SER A 92 7.82 4.34 -1.81
CA SER A 92 7.99 4.05 -3.25
C SER A 92 7.20 2.80 -3.65
N ILE A 93 7.33 1.72 -2.90
CA ILE A 93 6.58 0.47 -3.11
C ILE A 93 5.11 0.62 -2.69
N LYS A 94 4.84 1.27 -1.57
CA LYS A 94 3.47 1.47 -1.08
C LYS A 94 2.66 2.30 -2.08
N ASN A 95 3.29 3.22 -2.81
CA ASN A 95 2.65 4.11 -3.79
C ASN A 95 2.28 3.40 -5.09
N THR A 96 2.95 2.31 -5.44
CA THR A 96 2.61 1.48 -6.60
C THR A 96 1.49 0.48 -6.32
N ILE A 97 0.93 0.43 -5.11
CA ILE A 97 -0.15 -0.51 -4.75
C ILE A 97 -1.48 0.22 -4.59
N CYS A 98 -2.53 -0.31 -5.23
CA CYS A 98 -3.88 0.20 -5.09
C CYS A 98 -4.41 0.00 -3.66
N LYS A 99 -5.01 1.05 -3.06
CA LYS A 99 -5.54 0.97 -1.70
C LYS A 99 -6.74 0.02 -1.56
N LYS A 100 -7.59 -0.04 -2.60
CA LYS A 100 -8.86 -0.80 -2.60
C LYS A 100 -8.67 -2.24 -3.10
N CYS A 101 -8.41 -2.45 -4.38
CA CYS A 101 -8.32 -3.80 -4.97
C CYS A 101 -6.95 -4.49 -4.78
N LYS A 102 -5.95 -3.78 -4.25
CA LYS A 102 -4.57 -4.28 -4.09
C LYS A 102 -3.90 -4.72 -5.39
N CYS A 103 -4.31 -4.22 -6.54
CA CYS A 103 -3.55 -4.42 -7.79
C CYS A 103 -2.32 -3.52 -7.83
N ILE A 104 -1.36 -3.87 -8.67
CA ILE A 104 -0.23 -3.00 -8.95
C ILE A 104 -0.65 -1.83 -9.84
N LEU A 105 -0.08 -0.66 -9.62
CA LEU A 105 -0.32 0.59 -10.35
C LEU A 105 0.90 0.89 -11.22
N ILE A 106 0.89 0.34 -12.43
CA ILE A 106 1.90 0.59 -13.45
C ILE A 106 1.32 1.66 -14.38
N PRO A 107 1.96 2.83 -14.53
CA PRO A 107 1.53 3.87 -15.46
C PRO A 107 1.33 3.30 -16.87
N HIS A 108 0.26 3.73 -17.54
CA HIS A 108 -0.12 3.31 -18.90
C HIS A 108 -0.48 1.82 -19.07
N ARG A 109 -0.36 0.97 -18.03
CA ARG A 109 -0.79 -0.44 -18.07
C ARG A 109 -2.00 -0.72 -17.18
N THR A 110 -1.83 -0.55 -15.87
CA THR A 110 -2.87 -0.85 -14.87
C THR A 110 -3.35 0.40 -14.13
N ALA A 111 -2.70 1.53 -14.40
CA ALA A 111 -3.07 2.84 -13.88
C ALA A 111 -2.92 3.93 -14.95
N THR A 112 -3.81 4.91 -14.89
CA THR A 112 -3.71 6.15 -15.66
C THR A 112 -2.99 7.20 -14.82
N LEU A 113 -1.89 7.75 -15.34
CA LEU A 113 -1.15 8.83 -14.71
C LEU A 113 -1.63 10.17 -15.29
N THR A 114 -2.13 11.05 -14.43
CA THR A 114 -2.55 12.41 -14.78
C THR A 114 -1.84 13.39 -13.86
N VAL A 115 -1.58 14.62 -14.34
CA VAL A 115 -1.04 15.68 -13.49
C VAL A 115 -2.15 16.69 -13.27
N TYR A 116 -2.50 16.96 -12.01
CA TYR A 116 -3.49 17.97 -11.64
C TYR A 116 -2.82 19.04 -10.77
N GLY A 117 -2.76 20.28 -11.28
CA GLY A 117 -1.96 21.35 -10.69
C GLY A 117 -0.46 21.00 -10.72
N HIS A 118 0.10 20.70 -9.55
CA HIS A 118 1.52 20.31 -9.39
C HIS A 118 1.70 18.89 -8.82
N ALA A 119 0.62 18.10 -8.72
CA ALA A 119 0.67 16.77 -8.10
C ALA A 119 0.30 15.67 -9.12
N PRO A 120 1.15 14.63 -9.27
CA PRO A 120 0.79 13.47 -10.07
C PRO A 120 -0.29 12.64 -9.37
N ARG A 121 -1.28 12.23 -10.15
CA ARG A 121 -2.45 11.46 -9.76
C ARG A 121 -2.45 10.15 -10.52
N LEU A 122 -2.36 9.05 -9.79
CA LEU A 122 -2.53 7.70 -10.31
C LEU A 122 -3.98 7.24 -10.10
N GLN A 123 -4.66 6.91 -11.19
CA GLN A 123 -6.00 6.32 -11.18
C GLN A 123 -5.90 4.85 -11.55
N CYS A 124 -6.39 3.97 -10.68
CA CYS A 124 -6.44 2.53 -10.94
C CYS A 124 -7.45 2.20 -12.04
N SER A 125 -7.01 1.50 -13.10
CA SER A 125 -7.90 1.07 -14.20
C SER A 125 -8.89 -0.02 -13.78
N ASN A 126 -8.57 -0.80 -12.73
CA ASN A 126 -9.42 -1.92 -12.28
C ASN A 126 -10.56 -1.51 -11.33
N CYS A 127 -10.43 -0.42 -10.58
CA CYS A 127 -11.43 -0.04 -9.57
C CYS A 127 -11.69 1.47 -9.47
N GLY A 128 -11.06 2.29 -10.32
CA GLY A 128 -11.20 3.74 -10.35
C GLY A 128 -10.61 4.47 -9.15
N THR A 129 -10.02 3.76 -8.17
CA THR A 129 -9.46 4.41 -6.98
C THR A 129 -8.27 5.28 -7.36
N VAL A 130 -8.27 6.49 -6.81
CA VAL A 130 -7.31 7.55 -7.11
C VAL A 130 -6.30 7.67 -5.98
N ARG A 131 -5.04 7.86 -6.35
CA ARG A 131 -3.95 8.18 -5.43
C ARG A 131 -3.19 9.40 -5.93
N ILE A 132 -3.14 10.44 -5.11
CA ILE A 132 -2.32 11.61 -5.35
C ILE A 132 -0.96 11.37 -4.71
N LEU A 133 0.10 11.52 -5.48
CA LEU A 133 1.48 11.41 -5.02
C LEU A 133 1.94 12.79 -4.56
N ALA A 134 2.46 12.86 -3.33
CA ALA A 134 3.06 14.09 -2.84
C ALA A 134 4.39 14.33 -3.56
N GLN A 135 4.56 15.52 -4.12
CA GLN A 135 5.87 15.99 -4.53
C GLN A 135 6.65 16.34 -3.27
N ILE A 136 7.78 15.68 -3.04
CA ILE A 136 8.75 16.14 -2.05
C ILE A 136 9.22 17.50 -2.57
N LYS A 137 9.00 18.56 -1.81
CA LYS A 137 9.58 19.88 -2.15
C LYS A 137 11.07 19.66 -2.32
N LYS A 138 11.63 20.03 -3.48
CA LYS A 138 13.08 19.96 -3.77
C LYS A 138 13.85 20.74 -2.69
N SER A 139 14.18 20.11 -1.57
CA SER A 139 15.41 20.46 -0.86
C SER A 139 16.53 19.91 -1.73
N LYS A 140 17.36 20.80 -2.25
CA LYS A 140 18.52 20.51 -3.11
C LYS A 140 19.42 19.45 -2.47
N ALA A 141 19.19 18.16 -2.70
CA ALA A 141 20.12 17.06 -2.42
C ALA A 141 19.54 15.76 -3.00
N LEU A 142 20.40 14.90 -3.55
CA LEU A 142 20.15 13.66 -4.29
C LEU A 142 20.04 13.85 -5.81
N ASN A 143 21.14 14.31 -6.41
CA ASN A 143 21.58 13.73 -7.67
C ASN A 143 22.32 12.40 -7.37
N GLU A 144 22.46 11.60 -8.42
CA GLU A 144 23.50 10.57 -8.58
C GLU A 144 23.34 9.26 -7.79
N THR A 145 22.67 8.31 -8.45
CA THR A 145 23.32 7.05 -8.84
C THR A 145 22.42 6.27 -9.79
N CYS A 146 22.58 6.51 -11.09
CA CYS A 146 22.27 5.51 -12.11
C CYS A 146 22.93 5.90 -13.44
N GLU A 147 24.26 5.77 -13.51
CA GLU A 147 24.97 5.83 -14.79
C GLU A 147 26.19 4.90 -14.75
N SER A 148 26.00 3.65 -15.20
CA SER A 148 27.04 2.87 -15.91
C SER A 148 26.49 1.50 -16.32
N SER A 149 25.80 1.46 -17.46
CA SER A 149 25.81 0.29 -18.35
C SER A 149 26.19 0.79 -19.74
N SER A 150 27.48 0.73 -20.08
CA SER A 150 27.98 0.63 -21.46
C SER A 150 29.52 0.67 -21.51
N LYS A 151 30.14 -0.50 -21.63
CA LYS A 151 31.43 -0.76 -22.30
C LYS A 151 31.40 -2.25 -22.70
N SER A 152 30.80 -2.56 -23.84
CA SER A 152 31.42 -2.66 -25.17
C SER A 152 32.10 -4.01 -25.39
N GLU A 153 31.52 -4.77 -26.33
CA GLU A 153 32.10 -5.90 -27.03
C GLU A 153 33.50 -5.58 -27.58
N ALA A 154 34.42 -6.54 -27.50
CA ALA A 154 35.46 -6.73 -28.49
C ALA A 154 35.78 -8.23 -28.57
N ARG A 155 35.34 -8.85 -29.67
CA ARG A 155 35.91 -10.09 -30.20
C ARG A 155 37.32 -9.78 -30.67
N ASP A 156 38.29 -10.63 -30.36
CA ASP A 156 39.37 -10.91 -31.30
C ASP A 156 39.86 -12.36 -31.11
N SER A 157 39.97 -12.99 -32.27
CA SER A 157 40.62 -14.23 -32.75
C SER A 157 41.39 -15.14 -31.80
#